data_AF-A0A928CT79-F1
#
_entry.id   AF-A0A928CT79-F1
#
_cell.length_a   1.000
_cell.length_b   1.000
_cell.length_c   1.000
_cell.angle_alpha   90.00
_cell.angle_beta   90.00
_cell.angle_gamma   90.00
#
_symmetry.space_group_name_H-M   'P 1'
#
loop_
_entity.id
_entity.type
_entity.pdbx_description
1 polymer ?
#
loop_
_entity_poly.entity_id
_entity_poly.type
_entity_poly.pdbx_seq_one_letter_code
_entity_poly.pdbx_strand_id
1 'polypeptide(L)'
;MNNQLSYYISIEPDFFQELEGEFGVKITGKLANFLRTVEIVRPNRFMTPEMRWCGVGRKKLDREKFFRAFLLKAEFNLPSPKVLIESLRTNTSWRLLCGWEYSSRIPSEATFSLYL
;
A
#
# COMPACT_ATOMS: atom_id res chain seq x y z
N MET A 1 -33.70 -2.41 16.14
CA MET A 1 -32.37 -3.01 15.88
C MET A 1 -31.47 -1.89 15.38
N ASN A 2 -30.46 -1.52 16.16
CA ASN A 2 -29.62 -0.34 15.89
C ASN A 2 -28.76 -0.58 14.64
N ASN A 3 -29.06 0.16 13.58
CA ASN A 3 -28.40 0.06 12.27
C ASN A 3 -27.04 0.78 12.24
N GLN A 4 -26.22 0.58 13.28
CA GLN A 4 -24.87 1.14 13.35
C GLN A 4 -23.95 0.49 12.30
N LEU A 5 -24.22 -0.75 11.91
CA LEU A 5 -23.48 -1.46 10.86
C LEU A 5 -23.66 -0.83 9.47
N SER A 6 -24.82 -0.23 9.14
CA SER A 6 -24.99 0.42 7.83
C SER A 6 -24.06 1.61 7.60
N TYR A 7 -23.67 2.32 8.66
CA TYR A 7 -22.71 3.43 8.59
C TYR A 7 -21.27 2.93 8.34
N TYR A 8 -20.92 1.73 8.82
CA TYR A 8 -19.62 1.12 8.55
C TYR A 8 -19.53 0.52 7.14
N ILE A 9 -20.65 0.05 6.57
CA ILE A 9 -20.69 -0.57 5.24
C ILE A 9 -20.74 0.47 4.11
N SER A 10 -21.25 1.68 4.39
CA SER A 10 -21.45 2.73 3.37
C SER A 10 -20.22 3.56 3.03
N ILE A 11 -19.13 3.50 3.81
CA ILE A 11 -17.88 4.21 3.49
C ILE A 11 -17.13 3.51 2.34
N GLU A 12 -17.35 2.21 2.15
CA GLU A 12 -16.60 1.38 1.20
C GLU A 12 -16.89 1.62 -0.29
N PRO A 13 -18.17 1.75 -0.73
CA PRO A 13 -18.49 1.91 -2.14
C PRO A 13 -17.99 3.23 -2.72
N ASP A 14 -18.22 4.34 -2.00
CA ASP A 14 -17.86 5.68 -2.47
C ASP A 14 -16.33 5.85 -2.53
N PHE A 15 -15.62 5.35 -1.51
CA PHE A 15 -14.16 5.34 -1.46
C PHE A 15 -13.55 4.52 -2.61
N PHE A 16 -14.09 3.33 -2.90
CA PHE A 16 -13.58 2.54 -4.01
C PHE A 16 -13.90 3.15 -5.36
N GLN A 17 -15.08 3.75 -5.57
CA GLN A 17 -15.41 4.43 -6.82
C GLN A 17 -14.46 5.59 -7.13
N GLU A 18 -14.10 6.38 -6.12
CA GLU A 18 -13.13 7.48 -6.27
C GLU A 18 -11.74 6.95 -6.65
N LEU A 19 -11.27 5.91 -5.95
CA LEU A 19 -10.00 5.26 -6.26
C LEU A 19 -10.00 4.57 -7.64
N GLU A 20 -11.11 3.95 -8.03
CA GLU A 20 -11.29 3.36 -9.37
C GLU A 20 -11.17 4.45 -10.45
N GLY A 21 -11.73 5.65 -10.21
CA GLY A 21 -11.61 6.81 -11.08
C GLY A 21 -10.17 7.34 -11.18
N GLU A 22 -9.46 7.42 -10.06
CA GLU A 22 -8.07 7.91 -10.01
C GLU A 22 -7.08 6.92 -10.65
N PHE A 23 -7.23 5.63 -10.33
CA PHE A 23 -6.27 4.59 -10.74
C PHE A 23 -6.68 3.83 -12.01
N GLY A 24 -7.86 4.12 -12.57
CA GLY A 24 -8.40 3.47 -13.77
C GLY A 24 -8.53 1.95 -13.65
N VAL A 25 -8.61 1.42 -12.43
CA VAL A 25 -8.63 -0.01 -12.16
C VAL A 25 -9.78 -0.36 -11.27
N LYS A 26 -10.55 -1.35 -11.70
CA LYS A 26 -11.66 -1.92 -10.93
C LYS A 26 -11.15 -2.59 -9.65
N ILE A 27 -11.66 -2.16 -8.50
CA ILE A 27 -11.27 -2.66 -7.19
C ILE A 27 -12.19 -3.81 -6.81
N THR A 28 -11.68 -5.05 -6.93
CA THR A 28 -12.45 -6.27 -6.60
C THR A 28 -11.57 -7.33 -5.95
N GLY A 29 -12.22 -8.28 -5.27
CA GLY A 29 -11.56 -9.47 -4.68
C GLY A 29 -10.40 -9.11 -3.76
N LYS A 30 -9.22 -9.69 -4.06
CA LYS A 30 -7.98 -9.48 -3.29
C LYS A 30 -7.56 -8.01 -3.20
N LEU A 31 -7.80 -7.22 -4.25
CA LEU A 31 -7.43 -5.80 -4.23
C LEU A 31 -8.28 -5.00 -3.24
N ALA A 32 -9.57 -5.33 -3.15
CA ALA A 32 -10.46 -4.74 -2.15
C ALA A 32 -10.03 -5.10 -0.72
N ASN A 33 -9.68 -6.37 -0.47
CA ASN A 33 -9.17 -6.83 0.83
C ASN A 33 -7.86 -6.13 1.23
N PHE A 34 -6.95 -5.98 0.27
CA PHE A 34 -5.71 -5.21 0.46
C PHE A 34 -6.03 -3.79 0.92
N LEU A 35 -6.91 -3.07 0.21
CA LEU A 35 -7.25 -1.68 0.55
C LEU A 35 -7.98 -1.55 1.88
N ARG A 36 -8.92 -2.46 2.17
CA ARG A 36 -9.57 -2.55 3.49
C ARG A 36 -8.56 -2.70 4.60
N THR A 37 -7.58 -3.57 4.40
CA THR A 37 -6.54 -3.82 5.42
C THR A 37 -5.66 -2.58 5.60
N VAL A 38 -5.24 -1.91 4.52
CA VAL A 38 -4.53 -0.63 4.63
C VAL A 38 -5.35 0.40 5.39
N GLU A 39 -6.65 0.51 5.10
CA GLU A 39 -7.54 1.49 5.72
C GLU A 39 -7.83 1.20 7.20
N ILE A 40 -7.94 -0.07 7.60
CA ILE A 40 -8.13 -0.46 9.00
C ILE A 40 -6.83 -0.28 9.80
N VAL A 41 -5.70 -0.66 9.19
CA VAL A 41 -4.38 -0.61 9.84
C VAL A 41 -3.87 0.83 9.93
N ARG A 42 -4.17 1.69 8.95
CA ARG A 42 -3.67 3.07 8.83
C ARG A 42 -2.19 3.17 9.22
N PRO A 43 -1.26 2.64 8.40
CA PRO A 43 0.13 2.38 8.80
C PRO A 43 0.84 3.60 9.38
N ASN A 44 0.46 4.80 8.92
CA ASN A 44 0.92 6.08 9.43
C ASN A 44 0.78 6.22 10.96
N ARG A 45 -0.24 5.60 11.58
CA ARG A 45 -0.45 5.64 13.04
C ARG A 45 0.68 5.02 13.85
N PHE A 46 1.48 4.17 13.23
CA PHE A 46 2.64 3.53 13.84
C PHE A 46 3.96 4.23 13.47
N MET A 47 3.92 5.24 12.61
CA MET A 47 5.09 6.00 12.19
C MET A 47 5.33 7.14 13.18
N THR A 48 6.12 6.86 14.21
CA THR A 48 6.38 7.82 15.27
C THR A 48 7.30 8.97 14.77
N PRO A 49 7.27 10.17 15.39
CA PRO A 49 8.13 11.28 15.02
C PRO A 49 9.63 10.92 15.02
N GLU A 50 10.06 10.02 15.90
CA GLU A 50 11.44 9.53 16.00
C GLU A 50 11.86 8.70 14.78
N MET A 51 10.89 8.16 14.02
CA MET A 51 11.15 7.47 12.76
C MET A 51 11.31 8.43 11.57
N ARG A 52 10.95 9.72 11.74
CA ARG A 52 11.13 10.73 10.69
C ARG A 52 12.61 11.08 10.57
N TRP A 53 13.02 11.41 9.35
CA TRP A 53 14.39 11.84 9.09
C TRP A 53 14.66 13.17 9.79
N CYS A 54 15.66 13.19 10.67
CA CYS A 54 16.05 14.37 11.47
C CYS A 54 17.00 15.34 10.74
N GLY A 55 17.20 15.19 9.42
CA GLY A 55 18.08 16.05 8.63
C GLY A 55 19.54 15.58 8.53
N VAL A 56 19.93 14.52 9.24
CA VAL A 56 21.30 13.98 9.23
C VAL A 56 21.39 12.71 8.39
N GLY A 57 22.38 12.62 7.50
CA GLY A 57 22.63 11.45 6.66
C GLY A 57 21.58 11.23 5.56
N ARG A 58 21.58 10.04 4.95
CA ARG A 58 20.63 9.67 3.89
C ARG A 58 19.20 9.57 4.46
N LYS A 59 18.25 10.32 3.87
CA LYS A 59 16.83 10.21 4.21
C LYS A 59 16.38 8.74 4.12
N LYS A 60 15.83 8.22 5.23
CA LYS A 60 15.22 6.88 5.23
C LYS A 60 14.07 6.86 4.23
N LEU A 61 13.96 5.75 3.51
CA LEU A 61 12.85 5.55 2.60
C LEU A 61 11.54 5.45 3.38
N ASP A 62 10.44 5.76 2.70
CA ASP A 62 9.12 5.80 3.30
C ASP A 62 8.66 4.39 3.71
N ARG A 63 8.63 4.17 5.03
CA ARG A 63 8.27 2.89 5.65
C ARG A 63 6.83 2.48 5.35
N GLU A 64 5.94 3.46 5.16
CA GLU A 64 4.55 3.18 4.81
C GLU A 64 4.45 2.55 3.42
N LYS A 65 5.28 2.98 2.46
CA LYS A 65 5.34 2.38 1.13
C LYS A 65 5.80 0.93 1.17
N PHE A 66 6.80 0.62 1.99
CA PHE A 66 7.25 -0.76 2.21
C PHE A 66 6.18 -1.61 2.88
N PHE A 67 5.52 -1.09 3.93
CA PHE A 67 4.42 -1.79 4.58
C PHE A 67 3.31 -2.16 3.57
N ARG A 68 2.86 -1.19 2.77
CA ARG A 68 1.84 -1.42 1.73
C ARG A 68 2.33 -2.46 0.71
N ALA A 69 3.59 -2.39 0.27
CA ALA A 69 4.16 -3.36 -0.66
C ALA A 69 4.18 -4.79 -0.09
N PHE A 70 4.55 -4.98 1.18
CA PHE A 70 4.58 -6.30 1.80
C PHE A 70 3.20 -6.84 2.11
N LEU A 71 2.26 -5.97 2.49
CA LEU A 71 0.86 -6.35 2.61
C LEU A 71 0.29 -6.80 1.27
N LEU A 72 0.59 -6.08 0.18
CA LEU A 72 0.22 -6.49 -1.18
C LEU A 72 0.83 -7.85 -1.54
N LYS A 73 2.13 -8.06 -1.23
CA LYS A 73 2.81 -9.34 -1.41
C LYS A 73 2.07 -10.48 -0.69
N ALA A 74 1.64 -10.25 0.55
CA ALA A 74 0.93 -11.24 1.36
C ALA A 74 -0.46 -11.55 0.78
N GLU A 75 -1.26 -10.53 0.48
CA GLU A 75 -2.63 -10.70 -0.06
C GLU A 75 -2.63 -11.48 -1.39
N PHE A 76 -1.65 -11.18 -2.24
CA PHE A 76 -1.51 -11.82 -3.56
C PHE A 76 -0.64 -13.09 -3.54
N ASN A 77 -0.15 -13.54 -2.38
CA ASN A 77 0.73 -14.70 -2.23
C ASN A 77 1.96 -14.68 -3.16
N LEU A 78 2.56 -13.51 -3.36
CA LEU A 78 3.73 -13.39 -4.23
C LEU A 78 4.93 -14.10 -3.59
N PRO A 79 5.63 -14.99 -4.32
CA PRO A 79 6.59 -15.93 -3.71
C PRO A 79 7.90 -15.26 -3.27
N SER A 80 8.29 -14.14 -3.88
CA SER A 80 9.58 -13.49 -3.59
C SER A 80 9.54 -11.97 -3.69
N PRO A 81 10.51 -11.26 -3.09
CA PRO A 81 10.66 -9.81 -3.26
C PRO A 81 10.92 -9.40 -4.71
N LYS A 82 11.61 -10.25 -5.50
CA LYS A 82 11.82 -10.02 -6.94
C LYS A 82 10.49 -9.92 -7.69
N VAL A 83 9.59 -10.88 -7.46
CA VAL A 83 8.26 -10.89 -8.10
C VAL A 83 7.44 -9.68 -7.67
N LEU A 84 7.51 -9.28 -6.40
CA LEU A 84 6.88 -8.05 -5.92
C LEU A 84 7.40 -6.81 -6.66
N ILE A 85 8.72 -6.64 -6.75
CA ILE A 85 9.35 -5.49 -7.39
C ILE A 85 8.99 -5.43 -8.88
N GLU A 86 9.03 -6.56 -9.57
CA GLU A 86 8.65 -6.65 -10.98
C GLU A 86 7.16 -6.29 -11.16
N SER A 87 6.28 -6.81 -10.30
CA SER A 87 4.86 -6.49 -10.32
C SER A 87 4.59 -5.00 -10.10
N LEU A 88 5.31 -4.35 -9.18
CA LEU A 88 5.20 -2.90 -8.96
C LEU A 88 5.74 -2.10 -10.16
N ARG A 89 6.72 -2.61 -10.89
CA ARG A 89 7.27 -1.93 -12.08
C ARG A 89 6.30 -2.01 -13.26
N THR A 90 5.64 -3.14 -13.45
CA THR A 90 4.77 -3.41 -14.60
C THR A 90 3.32 -2.98 -14.36
N ASN A 91 2.79 -3.14 -13.15
CA ASN A 91 1.42 -2.80 -12.80
C ASN A 91 1.35 -1.41 -12.16
N THR A 92 0.91 -0.43 -12.93
CA THR A 92 0.79 0.97 -12.48
C THR A 92 -0.12 1.13 -11.27
N SER A 93 -1.26 0.45 -11.23
CA SER A 93 -2.21 0.62 -10.11
C SER A 93 -1.67 0.04 -8.81
N TRP A 94 -1.02 -1.13 -8.85
CA TRP A 94 -0.35 -1.69 -7.67
C TRP A 94 0.77 -0.77 -7.17
N ARG A 95 1.52 -0.18 -8.11
CA ARG A 95 2.58 0.78 -7.81
C ARG A 95 2.04 2.01 -7.07
N LEU A 96 0.98 2.59 -7.61
CA LEU A 96 0.35 3.80 -7.09
C LEU A 96 -0.32 3.55 -5.73
N LEU A 97 -1.04 2.43 -5.58
CA LEU A 97 -1.66 2.04 -4.31
C LEU A 97 -0.65 1.80 -3.18
N CYS A 98 0.56 1.36 -3.53
CA CYS A 98 1.69 1.26 -2.59
C CYS A 98 2.40 2.60 -2.35
N GLY A 99 2.02 3.68 -3.05
CA GLY A 99 2.55 5.03 -2.86
C GLY A 99 3.77 5.38 -3.73
N TRP A 100 4.08 4.61 -4.78
CA TRP A 100 5.10 4.97 -5.76
C TRP A 100 4.46 5.49 -7.06
N GLU A 101 4.76 6.73 -7.42
CA GLU A 101 4.29 7.32 -8.68
C GLU A 101 5.00 6.68 -9.88
N TYR A 102 6.32 6.60 -9.81
CA TYR A 102 7.18 6.18 -10.92
C TYR A 102 7.85 4.84 -10.64
N SER A 103 7.98 4.00 -11.68
CA SER A 103 8.69 2.72 -11.60
C SER A 103 10.17 2.88 -11.24
N SER A 104 10.79 3.98 -11.65
CA SER A 104 12.17 4.36 -11.30
C SER A 104 12.37 4.66 -9.82
N ARG A 105 11.31 4.96 -9.07
CA ARG A 105 11.34 5.22 -7.62
C ARG A 105 11.21 3.95 -6.79
N ILE A 106 10.97 2.79 -7.42
CA ILE A 106 10.90 1.50 -6.74
C ILE A 106 12.32 1.08 -6.32
N PRO A 107 12.57 0.85 -5.02
CA PRO A 107 13.88 0.46 -4.52
C PRO A 107 14.38 -0.88 -5.07
N SER A 108 15.69 -1.12 -4.94
CA SER A 108 16.31 -2.39 -5.30
C SER A 108 15.87 -3.53 -4.38
N GLU A 109 16.04 -4.77 -4.83
CA GLU A 109 15.78 -5.96 -4.02
C GLU A 109 16.55 -5.95 -2.70
N ALA A 110 17.85 -5.61 -2.72
CA ALA A 110 18.66 -5.49 -1.51
C ALA A 110 18.03 -4.50 -0.50
N THR A 111 17.38 -3.44 -0.99
CA THR A 111 16.68 -2.51 -0.12
C THR A 111 15.42 -3.14 0.45
N PHE A 112 14.62 -3.85 -0.36
CA PHE A 112 13.45 -4.59 0.15
C PHE A 112 13.82 -5.60 1.22
N SER A 113 14.91 -6.35 1.04
CA SER A 113 15.38 -7.31 2.03
C SER A 113 15.80 -6.70 3.37
N LEU A 114 16.13 -5.40 3.42
CA LEU A 114 16.40 -4.69 4.68
C LEU A 114 15.14 -4.36 5.50
N TYR A 115 13.96 -4.46 4.89
CA TYR A 115 12.67 -4.17 5.53
C TYR A 115 11.79 -5.43 5.74
N LEU A 116 12.33 -6.62 5.43
CA LEU A 116 11.76 -7.93 5.74
C LEU A 116 12.19 -8.37 7.13
#